data_AF-A0A916C9B7-F1
#
_entry.id   AF-A0A916C9B7-F1
#
_cell.length_a   1.000
_cell.length_b   1.000
_cell.length_c   1.000
_cell.angle_alpha   90.00
_cell.angle_beta   90.00
_cell.angle_gamma   90.00
#
_symmetry.space_group_name_H-M   'P 1'
#
loop_
_entity.id
_entity.type
_entity.pdbx_description
1 polymer ?
#
loop_
_entity_poly.entity_id
_entity_poly.type
_entity_poly.pdbx_seq_one_letter_code
_entity_poly.pdbx_strand_id
1 'polypeptide(L)'
;MTGKKNIAAGFLFLAAFMVFGFVLIYLRDFAPGRDQWIANYSSGAHFESRLAHVHGNLFAFINIVVGYLLWRLPLGKPSARWISWLTLAGMLMPLGILAEVTMGAPPALVLVGGISMVAAMAWFGLAVAVLRPQTLDDSTAKQPPGRDRAN
;
A
#
# COMPACT_ATOMS: atom_id res chain seq x y z
N MET A 1 13.35 -3.43 11.97
CA MET A 1 11.95 -2.96 11.91
C MET A 1 11.53 -2.85 10.46
N THR A 2 11.13 -3.96 9.85
CA THR A 2 10.62 -3.98 8.48
C THR A 2 9.16 -3.48 8.53
N GLY A 3 8.75 -2.57 7.65
CA GLY A 3 7.39 -2.01 7.62
C GLY A 3 7.21 -0.61 8.19
N LYS A 4 8.03 -0.14 9.15
CA LYS A 4 7.93 1.25 9.68
C LYS A 4 8.03 2.31 8.57
N LYS A 5 8.92 2.09 7.60
CA LYS A 5 9.09 2.99 6.44
C LYS A 5 7.85 2.99 5.55
N ASN A 6 7.22 1.84 5.32
CA ASN A 6 5.98 1.73 4.56
C ASN A 6 4.84 2.47 5.24
N ILE A 7 4.69 2.35 6.57
CA ILE A 7 3.66 3.08 7.32
C ILE A 7 3.86 4.59 7.18
N ALA A 8 5.08 5.07 7.43
CA ALA A 8 5.38 6.50 7.35
C ALA A 8 5.17 7.04 5.92
N ALA A 9 5.73 6.37 4.91
CA ALA A 9 5.56 6.75 3.52
C ALA A 9 4.09 6.68 3.09
N GLY A 10 3.37 5.63 3.50
CA GLY A 10 1.95 5.45 3.23
C GLY A 10 1.12 6.60 3.77
N PHE A 11 1.30 7.02 5.01
CA PHE A 11 0.59 8.20 5.53
C PHE A 11 0.94 9.50 4.80
N LEU A 12 2.22 9.73 4.48
CA LEU A 12 2.65 10.93 3.76
C LEU A 12 2.08 10.98 2.33
N PHE A 13 2.13 9.87 1.60
CA PHE A 13 1.54 9.77 0.27
C PHE A 13 0.01 9.85 0.32
N LEU A 14 -0.63 9.23 1.31
CA LEU A 14 -2.07 9.34 1.49
C LEU A 14 -2.47 10.80 1.68
N ALA A 15 -1.78 11.53 2.55
CA ALA A 15 -2.00 12.96 2.73
C ALA A 15 -1.83 13.75 1.43
N ALA A 16 -0.74 13.50 0.68
CA ALA A 16 -0.50 14.18 -0.59
C ALA A 16 -1.59 13.89 -1.65
N PHE A 17 -2.00 12.63 -1.80
CA PHE A 17 -3.04 12.26 -2.77
C PHE A 17 -4.45 12.66 -2.32
N MET A 18 -4.72 12.82 -1.03
CA MET A 18 -5.94 13.46 -0.52
C MET A 18 -5.97 14.95 -0.88
N VAL A 19 -4.87 15.69 -0.65
CA VAL A 19 -4.73 17.08 -1.09
C VAL A 19 -4.95 17.19 -2.60
N PHE A 20 -4.35 16.29 -3.38
CA PHE A 20 -4.56 16.24 -4.81
C PHE A 20 -6.04 15.99 -5.17
N GLY A 21 -6.75 15.15 -4.41
CA GLY A 21 -8.21 14.99 -4.56
C GLY A 21 -8.99 16.29 -4.40
N PHE A 22 -8.65 17.10 -3.39
CA PHE A 22 -9.25 18.43 -3.23
C PHE A 22 -8.93 19.37 -4.40
N VAL A 23 -7.73 19.29 -4.98
CA VAL A 23 -7.38 20.02 -6.20
C VAL A 23 -8.25 19.59 -7.38
N LEU A 24 -8.48 18.28 -7.57
CA LEU A 24 -9.33 17.78 -8.65
C LEU A 24 -10.80 18.23 -8.49
N ILE A 25 -11.31 18.25 -7.25
CA ILE A 25 -12.63 18.82 -6.95
C ILE A 25 -12.66 20.30 -7.32
N TYR A 26 -11.63 21.06 -6.94
CA TYR A 26 -11.54 22.49 -7.27
C TYR A 26 -11.57 22.74 -8.78
N LEU A 27 -10.75 22.01 -9.55
CA LEU A 27 -10.70 22.14 -11.01
C LEU A 27 -12.03 21.81 -11.69
N ARG A 28 -12.78 20.85 -11.14
CA ARG A 28 -14.08 20.45 -11.68
C ARG A 28 -15.21 21.40 -11.31
N ASP A 29 -15.26 21.87 -10.06
CA ASP A 29 -16.48 22.50 -9.55
C ASP A 29 -16.34 24.04 -9.43
N PHE A 30 -15.13 24.55 -9.24
CA PHE A 30 -14.90 25.96 -8.86
C PHE A 30 -13.98 26.75 -9.83
N ALA A 31 -13.08 26.08 -10.55
CA ALA A 31 -12.11 26.78 -11.39
C ALA A 31 -12.76 27.49 -12.60
N PRO A 32 -12.22 28.65 -13.02
CA PRO A 32 -12.53 29.23 -14.32
C PRO A 32 -12.22 28.21 -15.44
N GLY A 33 -13.13 28.05 -16.41
CA GLY A 33 -12.97 27.08 -17.50
C GLY A 33 -13.31 25.63 -17.16
N ARG A 34 -13.95 25.38 -16.01
CA ARG A 34 -14.37 24.03 -15.58
C ARG A 34 -15.19 23.23 -16.60
N ASP A 35 -15.93 23.90 -17.48
CA ASP A 35 -16.79 23.23 -18.46
C ASP A 35 -15.97 22.35 -19.41
N GLN A 36 -14.77 22.81 -19.80
CA GLN A 36 -13.84 22.02 -20.62
C GLN A 36 -13.21 20.88 -19.80
N TRP A 37 -12.90 21.11 -18.53
CA TRP A 37 -12.40 20.07 -17.64
C TRP A 37 -13.44 18.96 -17.45
N ILE A 38 -14.71 19.31 -17.27
CA ILE A 38 -15.84 18.38 -17.19
C ILE A 38 -16.03 17.63 -18.52
N ALA A 39 -15.94 18.31 -19.66
CA ALA A 39 -16.06 17.68 -20.97
C ALA A 39 -14.99 16.59 -21.20
N ASN A 40 -13.80 16.76 -20.64
CA ASN A 40 -12.68 15.81 -20.71
C ASN A 40 -12.71 14.74 -19.59
N TYR A 41 -13.84 14.51 -18.92
CA TYR A 41 -13.90 13.61 -17.76
C TYR A 41 -13.36 12.19 -17.99
N SER A 42 -13.56 11.65 -19.19
CA SER A 42 -13.20 10.28 -19.58
C SER A 42 -11.96 10.19 -20.48
N SER A 43 -11.27 11.31 -20.75
CA SER A 43 -10.12 11.35 -21.65
C SER A 43 -9.08 12.40 -21.25
N GLY A 44 -7.85 12.24 -21.72
CA GLY A 44 -6.77 13.18 -21.50
C GLY A 44 -6.45 13.44 -20.02
N ALA A 45 -5.99 14.66 -19.73
CA ALA A 45 -5.38 15.02 -18.45
C ALA A 45 -6.33 14.86 -17.24
N HIS A 46 -7.63 15.11 -17.38
CA HIS A 46 -8.57 14.94 -16.26
C HIS A 46 -8.73 13.46 -15.91
N PHE A 47 -8.89 12.59 -16.91
CA PHE A 47 -8.98 11.16 -16.68
C PHE A 47 -7.71 10.59 -16.04
N GLU A 48 -6.54 10.92 -16.58
CA GLU A 48 -5.25 10.44 -16.07
C GLU A 48 -4.96 10.98 -14.67
N SER A 49 -5.28 12.25 -14.39
CA SER A 49 -5.17 12.82 -13.04
C SER A 49 -6.04 12.07 -12.03
N ARG A 50 -7.26 11.67 -12.42
CA ARG A 50 -8.11 10.84 -11.55
C ARG A 50 -7.51 9.46 -11.31
N LEU A 51 -6.90 8.83 -12.33
CA LEU A 51 -6.19 7.57 -12.17
C LEU A 51 -5.05 7.69 -11.16
N ALA A 52 -4.23 8.75 -11.27
CA ALA A 52 -3.16 9.03 -10.31
C ALA A 52 -3.70 9.23 -8.89
N HIS A 53 -4.79 9.98 -8.72
CA HIS A 53 -5.41 10.21 -7.42
C HIS A 53 -5.91 8.91 -6.77
N VAL A 54 -6.69 8.10 -7.49
CA VAL A 54 -7.28 6.88 -6.95
C VAL A 54 -6.20 5.85 -6.61
N HIS A 55 -5.28 5.59 -7.55
CA HIS A 55 -4.19 4.64 -7.32
C HIS A 55 -3.20 5.14 -6.28
N GLY A 56 -2.95 6.45 -6.21
CA GLY A 56 -2.13 7.08 -5.19
C GLY A 56 -2.65 6.82 -3.78
N ASN A 57 -3.94 7.06 -3.54
CA ASN A 57 -4.57 6.76 -2.25
C ASN A 57 -4.60 5.26 -1.95
N LEU A 58 -4.96 4.43 -2.93
CA LEU A 58 -5.01 2.98 -2.74
C LEU A 58 -3.62 2.40 -2.40
N PHE A 59 -2.58 2.79 -3.14
CA PHE A 59 -1.22 2.28 -2.93
C PHE A 59 -0.61 2.81 -1.65
N ALA A 60 -0.93 4.04 -1.27
CA ALA A 60 -0.57 4.59 0.03
C ALA A 60 -1.23 3.81 1.18
N PHE A 61 -2.52 3.50 1.06
CA PHE A 61 -3.24 2.69 2.05
C PHE A 61 -2.67 1.26 2.14
N ILE A 62 -2.39 0.63 0.99
CA ILE A 62 -1.71 -0.69 0.94
C ILE A 62 -0.36 -0.62 1.67
N ASN A 63 0.43 0.44 1.48
CA ASN A 63 1.69 0.59 2.21
C ASN A 63 1.50 0.70 3.73
N ILE A 64 0.45 1.37 4.20
CA ILE A 64 0.10 1.41 5.64
C ILE A 64 -0.23 0.00 6.14
N VAL A 65 -1.14 -0.71 5.45
CA VAL A 65 -1.61 -2.04 5.85
C VAL A 65 -0.47 -3.06 5.79
N VAL A 66 0.25 -3.15 4.67
CA VAL A 66 1.39 -4.05 4.52
C VAL A 66 2.47 -3.72 5.53
N GLY A 67 2.78 -2.44 5.73
CA GLY A 67 3.76 -2.02 6.75
C GLY A 67 3.39 -2.48 8.15
N TYR A 68 2.10 -2.41 8.51
CA TYR A 68 1.58 -2.94 9.77
C TYR A 68 1.65 -4.47 9.84
N LEU A 69 1.23 -5.17 8.79
CA LEU A 69 1.23 -6.63 8.76
C LEU A 69 2.65 -7.23 8.74
N LEU A 70 3.61 -6.58 8.08
CA LEU A 70 5.03 -6.97 8.15
C LEU A 70 5.60 -6.85 9.57
N TRP A 71 4.99 -6.02 10.42
CA TRP A 71 5.34 -5.94 11.84
C TRP A 71 4.63 -7.04 12.64
N ARG A 72 3.38 -7.37 12.32
CA ARG A 72 2.58 -8.33 13.09
C ARG A 72 2.81 -9.79 12.74
N LEU A 73 3.12 -10.10 11.50
CA LEU A 73 3.24 -11.47 11.03
C LEU A 73 4.69 -11.96 11.11
N PRO A 74 4.92 -13.22 11.52
CA PRO A 74 6.26 -13.80 11.63
C PRO A 74 6.82 -14.21 10.25
N LEU A 75 6.83 -13.29 9.29
CA LEU A 75 7.38 -13.52 7.96
C LEU A 75 8.91 -13.59 8.00
N GLY A 76 9.49 -14.44 7.14
CA GLY A 76 10.94 -14.51 6.97
C GLY A 76 11.54 -13.14 6.63
N LYS A 77 12.62 -12.76 7.33
CA LYS A 77 13.26 -11.43 7.20
C LYS A 77 13.54 -11.01 5.74
N PRO A 78 14.04 -11.88 4.84
CA PRO A 78 14.28 -11.52 3.44
C PRO A 78 12.98 -11.23 2.67
N SER A 79 11.97 -12.07 2.84
CA SER A 79 10.65 -11.91 2.21
C SER A 79 10.00 -10.60 2.64
N ALA A 80 9.95 -10.34 3.95
CA ALA A 80 9.42 -9.11 4.51
C ALA A 80 10.12 -7.86 3.95
N ARG A 81 11.45 -7.92 3.78
CA ARG A 81 12.24 -6.80 3.23
C ARG A 81 11.89 -6.54 1.77
N TRP A 82 11.85 -7.57 0.92
CA TRP A 82 11.54 -7.40 -0.50
C TRP A 82 10.12 -6.92 -0.73
N ILE A 83 9.14 -7.47 -0.01
CA ILE A 83 7.75 -7.00 -0.08
C ILE A 83 7.64 -5.53 0.34
N SER A 84 8.34 -5.13 1.41
CA SER A 84 8.43 -3.73 1.85
C SER A 84 8.98 -2.81 0.76
N TRP A 85 10.05 -3.21 0.07
CA TRP A 85 10.63 -2.42 -1.02
C TRP A 85 9.74 -2.38 -2.26
N LEU A 86 9.14 -3.51 -2.66
CA LEU A 86 8.27 -3.58 -3.83
C LEU A 86 7.00 -2.74 -3.65
N THR A 87 6.40 -2.77 -2.46
CA THR A 87 5.23 -1.91 -2.16
C THR A 87 5.57 -0.42 -2.18
N LEU A 88 6.76 -0.02 -1.73
CA LEU A 88 7.25 1.36 -1.86
C LEU A 88 7.53 1.73 -3.32
N ALA A 89 8.21 0.85 -4.06
CA ALA A 89 8.43 1.03 -5.50
C ALA A 89 7.11 1.11 -6.28
N GLY A 90 6.06 0.46 -5.79
CA GLY A 90 4.72 0.58 -6.34
C GLY A 90 4.19 2.02 -6.40
N MET A 91 4.61 2.89 -5.48
CA MET A 91 4.26 4.32 -5.50
C MET A 91 4.80 5.07 -6.73
N LEU A 92 5.75 4.49 -7.48
CA LEU A 92 6.21 5.05 -8.75
C LEU A 92 5.10 5.11 -9.79
N MET A 93 4.06 4.27 -9.70
CA MET A 93 2.98 4.30 -10.69
C MET A 93 2.14 5.58 -10.61
N PRO A 94 1.51 5.92 -9.48
CA PRO A 94 0.73 7.15 -9.41
C PRO A 94 1.60 8.40 -9.57
N LEU A 95 2.87 8.37 -9.16
CA LEU A 95 3.84 9.45 -9.45
C LEU A 95 4.19 9.54 -10.94
N GLY A 96 4.33 8.40 -11.61
CA GLY A 96 4.59 8.30 -13.05
C GLY A 96 3.45 8.86 -13.88
N ILE A 97 2.20 8.58 -13.49
CA ILE A 97 1.02 9.15 -14.15
C ILE A 97 1.03 10.68 -14.01
N LEU A 98 1.32 11.21 -12.82
CA LEU A 98 1.45 12.66 -12.64
C LEU A 98 2.57 13.25 -13.50
N ALA A 99 3.72 12.57 -13.59
CA ALA A 99 4.84 13.02 -14.43
C ALA A 99 4.52 12.98 -15.93
N GLU A 100 3.79 11.96 -16.39
CA GLU A 100 3.30 11.86 -17.76
C GLU A 100 2.35 13.02 -18.09
N VAL A 101 1.33 13.24 -17.25
CA VAL A 101 0.31 14.29 -17.45
C VAL A 101 0.91 15.70 -17.40
N THR A 102 1.86 15.95 -16.50
CA THR A 102 2.38 17.30 -16.24
C THR A 102 3.66 17.63 -17.01
N MET A 103 4.46 16.63 -17.37
CA MET A 103 5.78 16.83 -17.97
C MET A 103 5.97 16.05 -19.28
N GLY A 104 4.98 15.26 -19.72
CA GLY A 104 5.12 14.40 -20.90
C GLY A 104 6.13 13.27 -20.72
N ALA A 105 6.40 12.86 -19.46
CA ALA A 105 7.36 11.82 -19.17
C ALA A 105 6.93 10.46 -19.77
N PRO A 106 7.86 9.60 -20.21
CA PRO A 106 7.52 8.26 -20.69
C PRO A 106 6.84 7.40 -19.60
N PRO A 107 5.93 6.47 -19.98
CA PRO A 107 5.16 5.66 -19.03
C PRO A 107 5.98 4.59 -18.30
N ALA A 108 7.31 4.61 -18.40
CA ALA A 108 8.20 3.64 -17.77
C ALA A 108 8.00 3.59 -16.24
N LEU A 109 7.82 4.74 -15.58
CA LEU A 109 7.54 4.79 -14.14
C LEU A 109 6.19 4.15 -13.78
N VAL A 110 5.18 4.35 -14.64
CA VAL A 110 3.84 3.74 -14.51
C VAL A 110 3.96 2.22 -14.52
N LEU A 111 4.66 1.68 -15.51
CA LEU A 111 4.86 0.24 -15.69
C LEU A 111 5.68 -0.37 -14.55
N VAL A 112 6.81 0.23 -14.20
CA VAL A 112 7.69 -0.26 -13.11
C VAL A 112 6.94 -0.26 -11.78
N GLY A 113 6.21 0.81 -11.47
CA GLY A 113 5.40 0.88 -10.25
C GLY A 113 4.27 -0.14 -10.25
N GLY A 114 3.52 -0.27 -11.36
CA GLY A 114 2.42 -1.21 -11.48
C GLY A 114 2.87 -2.66 -11.27
N ILE A 115 3.93 -3.07 -11.99
CA ILE A 115 4.52 -4.41 -11.85
C ILE A 115 5.03 -4.64 -10.43
N SER A 116 5.69 -3.65 -9.83
CA SER A 116 6.20 -3.77 -8.46
C SER A 116 5.08 -3.99 -7.45
N MET A 117 3.97 -3.26 -7.56
CA MET A 117 2.84 -3.42 -6.65
C MET A 117 2.15 -4.79 -6.83
N VAL A 118 1.95 -5.23 -8.07
CA VAL A 118 1.38 -6.56 -8.36
C VAL A 118 2.27 -7.67 -7.79
N ALA A 119 3.58 -7.60 -8.04
CA ALA A 119 4.55 -8.56 -7.51
C ALA A 119 4.57 -8.56 -5.98
N ALA A 120 4.50 -7.38 -5.35
CA ALA A 120 4.44 -7.27 -3.89
C ALA A 120 3.20 -7.97 -3.32
N MET A 121 2.03 -7.74 -3.91
CA MET A 121 0.76 -8.28 -3.42
C MET A 121 0.69 -9.80 -3.64
N ALA A 122 1.11 -10.28 -4.80
CA ALA A 122 1.18 -11.71 -5.08
C ALA A 122 2.14 -12.43 -4.11
N TRP A 123 3.35 -11.88 -3.92
CA TRP A 123 4.31 -12.46 -2.98
C TRP A 123 3.80 -12.41 -1.55
N PHE A 124 3.30 -11.26 -1.07
CA PHE A 124 2.77 -11.16 0.28
C PHE A 124 1.62 -12.14 0.52
N GLY A 125 0.68 -12.28 -0.42
CA GLY A 125 -0.41 -13.25 -0.34
C GLY A 125 0.09 -14.70 -0.21
N LEU A 126 1.04 -15.11 -1.05
CA LEU A 126 1.67 -16.43 -0.97
C LEU A 126 2.43 -16.64 0.35
N ALA A 127 3.17 -15.63 0.79
CA ALA A 127 3.94 -15.70 2.02
C ALA A 127 3.04 -15.85 3.25
N VAL A 128 1.87 -15.21 3.27
CA VAL A 128 0.86 -15.37 4.32
C VAL A 128 0.17 -16.74 4.22
N ALA A 129 -0.15 -17.22 3.03
CA ALA A 129 -0.84 -18.50 2.83
C ALA A 129 -0.04 -19.71 3.35
N VAL A 130 1.29 -19.64 3.34
CA VAL A 130 2.17 -20.70 3.85
C VAL A 130 2.52 -20.56 5.34
N LEU A 131 2.08 -19.49 6.01
CA LEU A 131 2.25 -19.36 7.46
C LEU A 131 1.42 -20.45 8.15
N ARG A 132 2.09 -21.31 8.91
CA ARG A 132 1.38 -22.25 9.79
C ARG A 132 0.78 -21.47 10.95
N PRO A 133 -0.48 -21.76 11.35
CA PRO A 133 -0.99 -21.30 12.64
C PRO A 133 0.02 -21.71 13.71
N GLN A 134 0.41 -20.76 14.57
CA GLN A 134 1.06 -21.16 15.81
C GLN A 134 0.03 -22.01 16.55
N THR A 135 0.26 -23.31 16.58
CA THR A 135 -0.49 -24.21 17.46
C THR A 135 -0.40 -23.60 18.85
N LEU A 136 -1.56 -23.36 19.45
CA LEU A 136 -1.71 -23.13 20.89
C LEU A 136 -1.31 -24.42 21.62
N ASP A 137 -0.06 -24.85 21.45
CA ASP A 137 0.53 -25.95 22.20
C ASP A 137 1.29 -25.35 23.38
N ASP A 138 0.58 -24.56 24.18
CA ASP A 138 0.92 -24.40 25.58
C ASP A 138 0.54 -25.70 26.29
N SER A 139 1.33 -26.73 26.02
CA SER A 139 1.55 -27.91 26.89
C SER A 139 2.21 -27.50 28.23
N THR A 140 1.88 -26.30 28.75
CA THR A 140 2.26 -25.77 30.06
C THR A 140 1.09 -25.79 31.04
N ALA A 141 0.01 -26.52 30.74
CA ALA A 141 -0.80 -27.18 31.78
C ALA A 141 -0.04 -28.39 32.35
N LYS A 142 1.22 -28.19 32.79
CA LYS A 142 1.89 -29.14 33.68
C LYS A 142 1.24 -29.00 35.06
N GLN A 143 0.23 -29.83 35.27
CA GLN A 143 -0.30 -30.18 36.58
C GLN A 143 0.87 -30.53 37.53
N PRO A 144 1.04 -29.84 38.68
CA PRO A 144 1.93 -30.35 39.71
C PRO A 144 1.30 -31.59 40.36
N PRO A 145 2.13 -32.55 40.80
CA PRO A 145 1.69 -33.85 41.26
C PRO A 145 0.84 -33.73 42.52
N GLY A 146 -0.13 -34.64 42.65
CA GLY A 146 -0.86 -34.85 43.89
C GLY A 146 0.11 -34.95 45.07
N ARG A 147 -0.16 -34.18 46.11
CA ARG A 147 0.41 -34.46 47.42
C ARG A 147 -0.66 -35.19 48.20
N ASP A 148 -0.43 -36.49 48.32
CA ASP A 148 -1.13 -37.39 49.21
C ASP A 148 -1.20 -36.85 50.64
N ARG A 149 -2.26 -37.31 51.30
CA ARG A 149 -2.56 -37.25 52.72
C ARG A 149 -1.32 -37.49 53.59
N ALA A 150 -1.10 -36.63 54.59
CA ALA A 150 -0.55 -37.02 55.89
C ALA A 150 -0.80 -35.90 56.92
N ASN A 151 -1.64 -36.24 57.91
CA ASN A 151 -1.84 -35.67 59.24
C ASN A 151 -2.25 -34.20 59.39
#